data_AF-A0A2W6ZYY1-F1
#
_entry.id   AF-A0A2W6ZYY1-F1
#
_cell.length_a   1.000
_cell.length_b   1.000
_cell.length_c   1.000
_cell.angle_alpha   90.00
_cell.angle_beta   90.00
_cell.angle_gamma   90.00
#
_symmetry.space_group_name_H-M   'P 1'
#
loop_
_entity.id
_entity.type
_entity.pdbx_description
1 polymer ?
#
loop_
_entity_poly.entity_id
_entity_poly.type
_entity_poly.pdbx_seq_one_letter_code
_entity_poly.pdbx_strand_id
1 'polypeptide(L)'
;MPPELQLEDKTRLLIVTVNYRTGSLVVDSLRSLKDEIQSVPGTKVAVIDNNSGDDSVEKIGTAIATEGWQDWATLLPSKLNGGYAYGNNYAIRPALKT
;
A
#
# COMPACT_ATOMS: atom_id res chain seq x y z
N MET A 1 -0.77 16.45 5.03
CA MET A 1 -0.20 15.91 3.78
C MET A 1 -0.78 14.51 3.59
N PRO A 2 -1.05 14.04 2.35
CA PRO A 2 -1.36 12.63 2.16
C PRO A 2 -0.17 11.77 2.65
N PRO A 3 -0.41 10.53 3.09
CA PRO A 3 0.69 9.62 3.41
C PRO A 3 1.64 9.52 2.22
N GLU A 4 2.93 9.59 2.48
CA GLU A 4 3.97 9.32 1.47
C GLU A 4 4.62 7.97 1.78
N LEU A 5 5.03 7.25 0.74
CA LEU A 5 5.78 6.01 0.91
C LEU A 5 7.16 6.33 1.48
N GLN A 6 7.37 6.01 2.75
CA GLN A 6 8.66 6.18 3.40
C GLN A 6 9.51 4.93 3.16
N LEU A 7 10.43 5.03 2.21
CA LEU A 7 11.45 4.02 1.97
C LEU A 7 12.72 4.44 2.71
N GLU A 8 13.23 3.54 3.52
CA GLU A 8 14.46 3.71 4.28
C GLU A 8 15.60 2.94 3.59
N ASP A 9 16.87 3.28 3.87
CA ASP A 9 18.06 2.56 3.33
C ASP A 9 18.04 1.06 3.62
N LYS A 10 17.36 0.65 4.70
CA LYS A 10 17.16 -0.76 5.08
C LYS A 10 16.04 -1.46 4.30
N THR A 11 15.32 -0.78 3.41
CA THR A 11 14.22 -1.38 2.65
C THR A 11 14.77 -2.36 1.64
N ARG A 12 14.42 -3.65 1.77
CA ARG A 12 14.95 -4.74 0.93
C ARG A 12 13.93 -5.26 -0.08
N LEU A 13 12.65 -5.10 0.22
CA LEU A 13 11.53 -5.56 -0.60
C LEU A 13 10.40 -4.54 -0.54
N LEU A 14 9.90 -4.12 -1.70
CA LEU A 14 8.68 -3.33 -1.82
C LEU A 14 7.61 -4.18 -2.50
N ILE A 15 6.51 -4.42 -1.80
CA ILE A 15 5.30 -5.05 -2.35
C ILE A 15 4.33 -3.94 -2.75
N VAL A 16 3.76 -4.02 -3.95
CA VAL A 16 2.81 -3.03 -4.45
C VAL A 16 1.46 -3.71 -4.71
N THR A 17 0.42 -3.20 -4.08
CA THR A 17 -0.97 -3.65 -4.26
C THR A 17 -1.79 -2.51 -4.82
N VAL A 18 -2.32 -2.67 -6.04
CA VAL A 18 -3.24 -1.69 -6.64
C VAL A 18 -4.68 -2.10 -6.37
N ASN A 19 -5.44 -1.22 -5.73
CA ASN A 19 -6.84 -1.39 -5.44
C ASN A 19 -7.73 -0.59 -6.41
N TYR A 20 -8.82 -1.19 -6.87
CA TYR A 20 -9.96 -0.46 -7.44
C TYR A 20 -11.25 -1.15 -7.03
N ARG A 21 -11.99 -0.53 -6.11
CA ARG A 21 -13.29 -1.00 -5.60
C ARG A 21 -13.30 -2.39 -4.97
N THR A 22 -12.17 -2.77 -4.37
CA THR A 22 -11.99 -4.09 -3.74
C THR A 22 -11.39 -3.97 -2.35
N GLY A 23 -11.74 -2.91 -1.60
CA GLY A 23 -11.13 -2.59 -0.31
C GLY A 23 -11.09 -3.76 0.68
N SER A 24 -12.16 -4.56 0.79
CA SER A 24 -12.18 -5.73 1.68
C SER A 24 -11.14 -6.80 1.29
N LEU A 25 -11.00 -7.08 -0.01
CA LEU A 25 -10.03 -8.06 -0.50
C LEU A 25 -8.58 -7.62 -0.24
N VAL A 26 -8.34 -6.31 -0.32
CA VAL A 26 -7.03 -5.74 0.03
C VAL A 26 -6.75 -5.93 1.52
N VAL A 27 -7.73 -5.67 2.39
CA VAL A 27 -7.56 -5.90 3.84
C VAL A 27 -7.28 -7.39 4.12
N ASP A 28 -8.01 -8.31 3.50
CA ASP A 28 -7.78 -9.74 3.67
C ASP A 28 -6.39 -10.16 3.16
N SER A 29 -5.94 -9.59 2.05
CA SER A 29 -4.58 -9.79 1.54
C SER A 29 -3.51 -9.24 2.48
N LEU A 30 -3.74 -8.10 3.16
CA LEU A 30 -2.79 -7.58 4.16
C LEU A 30 -2.74 -8.49 5.39
N ARG A 31 -3.89 -9.02 5.85
CA ARG A 31 -3.92 -10.00 6.94
C ARG A 31 -3.13 -11.25 6.60
N SER A 32 -3.28 -11.78 5.38
CA SER A 32 -2.59 -12.99 4.94
C SER A 32 -1.09 -12.79 4.70
N LEU A 33 -0.59 -11.56 4.66
CA LEU A 33 0.83 -11.25 4.48
C LEU A 33 1.54 -10.94 5.81
N LYS A 34 0.79 -10.68 6.89
CA LYS A 34 1.32 -10.12 8.14
C LYS A 34 2.52 -10.91 8.67
N ASP A 35 2.42 -12.23 8.74
CA ASP A 35 3.45 -13.09 9.35
C ASP A 35 4.68 -13.20 8.43
N GLU A 36 4.47 -13.22 7.12
CA GLU A 36 5.51 -13.25 6.09
C GLU A 36 6.32 -11.94 6.08
N ILE A 37 5.65 -10.78 6.20
CA ILE A 37 6.31 -9.47 6.30
C ILE A 37 7.26 -9.44 7.49
N GLN A 38 6.85 -9.99 8.63
CA GLN A 38 7.69 -10.06 9.83
C GLN A 38 8.91 -10.97 9.65
N SER A 39 8.79 -12.01 8.83
CA SER A 39 9.90 -12.94 8.53
C SER A 39 10.97 -12.35 7.60
N VAL A 40 10.66 -11.26 6.87
CA VAL A 40 11.56 -10.58 5.94
C VAL A 40 11.76 -9.12 6.37
N PRO A 41 12.71 -8.84 7.27
CA PRO A 41 12.97 -7.48 7.76
C PRO A 41 13.27 -6.48 6.63
N GLY A 42 12.72 -5.27 6.76
CA GLY A 42 12.86 -4.23 5.74
C GLY A 42 11.89 -4.40 4.56
N THR A 43 10.84 -5.23 4.69
CA THR A 43 9.74 -5.24 3.72
C THR A 43 8.79 -4.07 3.96
N LYS A 44 8.40 -3.39 2.89
CA LYS A 44 7.36 -2.35 2.87
C LYS A 44 6.28 -2.73 1.86
N VAL A 45 5.04 -2.33 2.15
CA VAL A 45 3.86 -2.58 1.33
C VAL A 45 3.21 -1.25 1.00
N ALA A 46 3.14 -0.93 -0.30
CA ALA A 46 2.44 0.23 -0.81
C ALA A 46 1.08 -0.20 -1.36
N VAL A 47 0.00 0.27 -0.74
CA VAL A 47 -1.37 0.03 -1.20
C VAL A 47 -1.86 1.26 -1.94
N ILE A 48 -2.10 1.13 -3.25
CA ILE A 48 -2.51 2.25 -4.09
C ILE A 48 -4.01 2.17 -4.31
N ASP A 49 -4.78 3.07 -3.73
CA ASP A 49 -6.18 3.21 -4.13
C ASP A 49 -6.25 3.99 -5.44
N ASN A 50 -6.69 3.34 -6.52
CA ASN A 50 -6.70 3.91 -7.86
C ASN A 50 -7.96 4.76 -8.10
N ASN A 51 -8.27 5.66 -7.17
CA ASN A 51 -9.47 6.49 -7.14
C ASN A 51 -10.76 5.64 -7.24
N SER A 52 -10.96 4.75 -6.26
CA SER A 52 -12.07 3.77 -6.28
C SER A 52 -13.46 4.43 -6.28
N GLY A 53 -13.59 5.59 -5.64
CA GLY A 53 -14.85 6.33 -5.52
C GLY A 53 -15.90 5.64 -4.63
N ASP A 54 -15.46 4.75 -3.75
CA ASP A 54 -16.25 4.03 -2.76
C ASP A 54 -15.58 4.10 -1.37
N ASP A 55 -15.95 3.22 -0.45
CA ASP A 55 -15.42 3.16 0.92
C ASP A 55 -14.02 2.53 1.02
N SER A 56 -13.36 2.19 -0.10
CA SER A 56 -12.08 1.47 -0.09
C SER A 56 -10.99 2.19 0.71
N VAL A 57 -10.83 3.50 0.51
CA VAL A 57 -9.79 4.30 1.20
C VAL A 57 -10.02 4.29 2.71
N GLU A 58 -11.26 4.52 3.14
CA GLU A 58 -11.63 4.50 4.56
C GLU A 58 -11.44 3.12 5.17
N LYS A 59 -11.91 2.06 4.48
CA LYS A 59 -11.81 0.68 4.94
C LYS A 59 -10.36 0.21 5.09
N ILE A 60 -9.53 0.45 4.07
CA ILE A 60 -8.12 0.05 4.10
C ILE A 60 -7.36 0.86 5.16
N GLY A 61 -7.56 2.19 5.20
CA GLY A 61 -6.88 3.05 6.17
C GLY A 61 -7.23 2.70 7.62
N THR A 62 -8.51 2.43 7.87
CA THR A 62 -9.00 1.97 9.19
C THR A 62 -8.36 0.64 9.57
N ALA A 63 -8.33 -0.35 8.66
CA ALA A 63 -7.71 -1.64 8.95
C ALA A 63 -6.21 -1.53 9.26
N ILE A 64 -5.45 -0.76 8.46
CA ILE A 64 -4.02 -0.50 8.72
C ILE A 64 -3.83 0.09 10.13
N ALA A 65 -4.68 1.05 10.51
CA ALA A 65 -4.59 1.70 11.82
C ALA A 65 -4.98 0.77 12.99
N THR A 66 -6.07 0.04 12.86
CA THR A 66 -6.61 -0.85 13.89
C THR A 66 -5.72 -2.07 14.14
N GLU A 67 -5.11 -2.60 13.08
CA GLU A 67 -4.31 -3.84 13.15
C GLU A 67 -2.83 -3.56 13.44
N GLY A 68 -2.40 -2.30 13.51
CA GLY A 68 -1.03 -1.92 13.84
C GLY A 68 -0.04 -2.13 12.69
N TRP A 69 -0.47 -1.99 11.42
CA TRP A 69 0.38 -2.27 10.26
C TRP A 69 1.14 -1.04 9.74
N GLN A 70 1.04 0.11 10.39
CA GLN A 70 1.63 1.38 9.94
C GLN A 70 3.14 1.31 9.70
N ASP A 71 3.85 0.41 10.40
CA ASP A 71 5.30 0.27 10.28
C ASP A 71 5.74 -0.33 8.93
N TRP A 72 4.85 -1.07 8.26
CA TRP A 72 5.16 -1.80 7.03
C TRP A 72 4.14 -1.59 5.89
N ALA A 73 2.91 -1.17 6.16
CA ALA A 73 1.89 -0.90 5.15
C ALA A 73 1.56 0.60 5.07
N THR A 74 1.54 1.14 3.86
CA THR A 74 1.16 2.54 3.59
C THR A 74 0.08 2.59 2.52
N LEU A 75 -1.06 3.22 2.84
CA LEU A 75 -2.12 3.52 1.88
C LEU A 75 -1.84 4.84 1.17
N LEU A 76 -1.91 4.82 -0.16
CA LEU A 76 -1.67 5.94 -1.05
C LEU A 76 -2.88 6.15 -1.97
N PRO A 77 -3.79 7.08 -1.63
CA PRO A 77 -4.92 7.41 -2.49
C PRO A 77 -4.48 8.19 -3.73
N SER A 78 -4.69 7.61 -4.92
CA SER A 78 -4.44 8.28 -6.20
C SER A 78 -5.51 9.33 -6.48
N LYS A 79 -5.13 10.42 -7.16
CA LYS A 79 -6.05 11.48 -7.60
C LYS A 79 -6.94 11.07 -8.78
N LEU A 80 -6.57 10.02 -9.51
CA LEU A 80 -7.32 9.52 -10.67
C LEU A 80 -7.11 8.01 -10.85
N ASN A 81 -8.03 7.36 -11.55
CA ASN A 81 -7.87 5.98 -11.98
C ASN A 81 -7.09 5.94 -13.30
N GLY A 82 -5.79 5.61 -13.25
CA GLY A 82 -4.93 5.57 -14.43
C GLY A 82 -4.74 4.18 -15.01
N GLY A 83 -5.50 3.19 -14.52
CA GLY A 83 -5.29 1.78 -14.82
C GLY A 83 -4.17 1.12 -13.99
N TYR A 84 -4.00 -0.19 -14.17
CA TYR A 84 -3.09 -1.02 -13.36
C TYR A 84 -1.63 -0.57 -13.43
N ALA A 85 -1.12 -0.31 -14.64
CA ALA A 85 0.26 0.12 -14.84
C ALA A 85 0.54 1.48 -14.20
N TYR A 86 -0.42 2.41 -14.24
CA TYR A 86 -0.29 3.70 -13.59
C TYR A 86 -0.16 3.54 -12.07
N GLY A 87 -1.06 2.77 -11.44
CA GLY A 87 -1.02 2.51 -10.00
C GLY A 87 0.30 1.90 -9.55
N ASN A 88 0.80 0.89 -10.26
CA ASN A 88 2.10 0.28 -9.95
C ASN A 88 3.24 1.28 -10.08
N ASN A 89 3.30 2.03 -11.18
CA ASN A 89 4.34 3.03 -11.40
C ASN A 89 4.29 4.18 -10.39
N TYR A 90 3.11 4.52 -9.88
CA TYR A 90 2.95 5.53 -8.84
C TYR A 90 3.72 5.14 -7.56
N ALA A 91 3.68 3.87 -7.17
CA ALA A 91 4.42 3.33 -6.03
C ALA A 91 5.91 3.13 -6.30
N ILE A 92 6.27 2.65 -7.50
CA ILE A 92 7.63 2.25 -7.84
C ILE A 92 8.54 3.45 -8.13
N ARG A 93 8.01 4.52 -8.75
CA ARG A 93 8.82 5.69 -9.15
C ARG A 93 9.62 6.31 -8.00
N PRO A 94 9.06 6.56 -6.80
CA PRO A 94 9.83 7.02 -5.65
C PRO A 94 10.98 6.08 -5.26
N ALA A 95 10.79 4.76 -5.40
CA ALA A 95 11.79 3.75 -5.05
C ALA A 95 12.99 3.71 -6.01
N LEU A 96 12.85 4.26 -7.22
CA LEU A 96 13.91 4.31 -8.22
C LEU A 96 14.70 5.64 -8.21
N LYS A 97 14.29 6.61 -7.40
CA LYS A 97 15.02 7.88 -7.27
C LYS A 97 16.24 7.66 -6.37
N THR A 98 17.39 7.42 -7.00
CA THR A 98 18.72 7.48 -6.39
C THR A 98 19.16 8.92 -6.17
#